data_AF-A0AAN9YG15-F1
#
_entry.id   AF-A0AAN9YG15-F1
#
_cell.length_a   1.000
_cell.length_b   1.000
_cell.length_c   1.000
_cell.angle_alpha   90.00
_cell.angle_beta   90.00
_cell.angle_gamma   90.00
#
_symmetry.space_group_name_H-M   'P 1'
#
loop_
_entity.id
_entity.type
_entity.pdbx_description
1 polymer ?
#
loop_
_entity_poly.entity_id
_entity_poly.type
_entity_poly.pdbx_seq_one_letter_code
_entity_poly.pdbx_strand_id
1 'polypeptide(L)'
;MTETASVPETALTPTSDLPVSEPTSTPTKPSDAKAEAKSPSSPPSPKTNLTTILKAIPSNTDAFLSHLQRCLATPSGIDTLLLFVCYVSRLTGATLTRLSQTLLRRSARELVALVLTLPPKTAVIFETISDKKNVPAAARLAALLGQRLKNLGSLASETRTIARLWSLVGMYFWAKRLTANLLASRDTSEKEDAADDSSRLVTLVDWVQLISCAAFQVLENGAYLSGRGVLGWTPAQQSRASAVGSRWLCVYTGLELGKLLAGLVAKGRHGAGAEVSAEERDEISALRRSLAINLAWAPLTVNWSLEQGFLSDLAIGAGGCIPGVLQMRKLWRETA
;
A
#
# COMPACT_ATOMS: atom_id res chain seq x y z
N MET A 1 -34.65 -2.40 -40.14
CA MET A 1 -34.42 -1.45 -39.03
C MET A 1 -35.04 -2.08 -37.81
N THR A 2 -34.24 -2.34 -36.79
CA THR A 2 -34.65 -3.11 -35.62
C THR A 2 -33.83 -2.60 -34.45
N GLU A 3 -34.47 -1.91 -33.51
CA GLU A 3 -33.78 -1.40 -32.33
C GLU A 3 -33.46 -2.54 -31.37
N THR A 4 -32.21 -2.60 -30.90
CA THR A 4 -31.81 -3.48 -29.80
C THR A 4 -31.72 -2.61 -28.56
N ALA A 5 -32.69 -2.73 -27.65
CA ALA A 5 -32.72 -1.92 -26.43
C ALA A 5 -31.55 -2.30 -25.51
N SER A 6 -30.63 -1.36 -25.28
CA SER A 6 -29.53 -1.54 -24.33
C SER A 6 -30.02 -1.34 -22.89
N VAL A 7 -29.77 -2.34 -22.05
CA VAL A 7 -30.00 -2.25 -20.59
C VAL A 7 -29.10 -1.15 -20.01
N PRO A 8 -29.59 -0.28 -19.11
CA PRO A 8 -28.78 0.77 -18.51
C PRO A 8 -27.67 0.18 -17.63
N GLU A 9 -26.43 0.53 -17.92
CA GLU A 9 -25.24 0.12 -17.17
C GLU A 9 -25.24 0.74 -15.76
N THR A 10 -25.42 -0.08 -14.72
CA THR A 10 -25.47 0.37 -13.32
C THR A 10 -24.16 1.07 -12.95
N ALA A 11 -24.27 2.39 -12.72
CA ALA A 11 -23.12 3.29 -12.72
C ALA A 11 -21.99 2.87 -11.78
N LEU A 12 -20.81 2.64 -12.37
CA LEU A 12 -19.55 2.45 -11.66
C LEU A 12 -19.33 3.61 -10.67
N THR A 13 -19.24 3.30 -9.38
CA THR A 13 -18.87 4.29 -8.37
C THR A 13 -17.36 4.59 -8.47
N PRO A 14 -16.93 5.85 -8.33
CA PRO A 14 -15.52 6.25 -8.46
C PRO A 14 -14.73 5.95 -7.18
N THR A 15 -14.81 4.71 -6.69
CA THR A 15 -14.27 4.26 -5.39
C THR A 15 -12.87 3.63 -5.48
N SER A 16 -12.27 3.55 -6.67
CA SER A 16 -10.89 3.05 -6.85
C SER A 16 -9.80 4.01 -6.35
N ASP A 17 -10.03 5.32 -6.40
CA ASP A 17 -8.95 6.32 -6.27
C ASP A 17 -8.79 6.88 -4.83
N LEU A 18 -9.11 6.08 -3.81
CA LEU A 18 -9.07 6.50 -2.39
C LEU A 18 -7.92 5.84 -1.59
N PRO A 19 -7.18 6.61 -0.76
CA PRO A 19 -5.73 6.53 -0.91
C PRO A 19 -4.90 6.59 0.39
N VAL A 20 -3.59 6.37 0.23
CA VAL A 20 -2.64 6.28 1.33
C VAL A 20 -1.29 6.93 0.97
N SER A 21 -0.69 7.63 1.94
CA SER A 21 0.75 7.87 2.04
C SER A 21 1.23 7.88 3.49
N GLU A 22 2.56 7.92 3.68
CA GLU A 22 3.21 8.00 4.99
C GLU A 22 4.27 9.11 5.02
N PRO A 23 4.54 9.73 6.18
CA PRO A 23 5.62 10.70 6.33
C PRO A 23 7.02 10.05 6.19
N THR A 24 7.97 10.80 5.63
CA THR A 24 9.33 10.34 5.32
C THR A 24 10.34 10.72 6.40
N SER A 25 11.39 9.91 6.63
CA SER A 25 12.44 10.16 7.63
C SER A 25 13.86 9.91 7.09
N THR A 26 14.81 10.79 7.43
CA THR A 26 16.21 10.79 6.96
C THR A 26 17.23 10.09 7.91
N PRO A 27 18.41 9.65 7.45
CA PRO A 27 19.32 8.77 8.22
C PRO A 27 20.60 9.42 8.80
N THR A 28 21.25 8.76 9.77
CA THR A 28 22.56 9.13 10.36
C THR A 28 23.51 7.90 10.47
N LYS A 29 24.84 8.07 10.63
CA LYS A 29 25.89 7.07 10.32
C LYS A 29 27.19 7.22 11.21
N PRO A 30 28.37 6.56 10.99
CA PRO A 30 29.01 5.53 11.87
C PRO A 30 30.48 5.84 12.37
N SER A 31 31.26 4.86 12.90
CA SER A 31 32.73 4.95 13.20
C SER A 31 33.52 3.61 13.10
N ASP A 32 34.88 3.63 13.08
CA ASP A 32 35.88 2.60 12.62
C ASP A 32 37.03 2.34 13.66
N ALA A 33 37.97 1.35 13.61
CA ALA A 33 38.29 0.19 12.74
C ALA A 33 38.79 -1.06 13.57
N LYS A 34 39.43 -2.19 13.11
CA LYS A 34 39.97 -2.68 11.81
C LYS A 34 39.81 -4.22 11.49
N ALA A 35 40.80 -5.14 11.67
CA ALA A 35 40.88 -6.52 11.06
C ALA A 35 42.03 -7.42 11.66
N GLU A 36 42.37 -8.71 11.34
CA GLU A 36 41.96 -9.81 10.40
C GLU A 36 42.57 -11.21 10.82
N ALA A 37 42.07 -12.40 10.38
CA ALA A 37 42.74 -13.74 10.50
C ALA A 37 42.19 -14.82 9.49
N LYS A 38 42.84 -16.00 9.31
CA LYS A 38 42.77 -16.83 8.06
C LYS A 38 42.28 -18.31 8.15
N SER A 39 41.56 -18.75 7.09
CA SER A 39 41.45 -20.12 6.51
C SER A 39 40.75 -21.24 7.30
N PRO A 40 40.26 -22.37 6.69
CA PRO A 40 40.46 -22.87 5.31
C PRO A 40 39.18 -22.97 4.43
N SER A 41 39.29 -23.64 3.27
CA SER A 41 38.34 -23.60 2.14
C SER A 41 37.29 -24.73 2.09
N SER A 42 36.04 -24.37 1.77
CA SER A 42 34.96 -25.29 1.35
C SER A 42 34.72 -25.23 -0.18
N PRO A 43 34.16 -26.27 -0.82
CA PRO A 43 34.00 -26.32 -2.28
C PRO A 43 33.03 -25.26 -2.85
N PRO A 44 33.20 -24.85 -4.13
CA PRO A 44 32.43 -23.76 -4.72
C PRO A 44 30.99 -24.16 -5.04
N SER A 45 30.04 -23.53 -4.35
CA SER A 45 28.62 -23.52 -4.78
C SER A 45 28.48 -22.95 -6.20
N PRO A 46 27.58 -23.47 -7.06
CA PRO A 46 27.47 -23.06 -8.45
C PRO A 46 27.12 -21.57 -8.57
N LYS A 47 28.03 -20.80 -9.19
CA LYS A 47 27.84 -19.37 -9.43
C LYS A 47 26.89 -19.19 -10.62
N THR A 48 25.62 -18.90 -10.34
CA THR A 48 24.65 -18.47 -11.36
C THR A 48 25.08 -17.13 -11.95
N ASN A 49 25.73 -17.18 -13.11
CA ASN A 49 26.27 -15.98 -13.76
C ASN A 49 25.15 -15.04 -14.23
N LEU A 50 25.37 -13.74 -14.08
CA LEU A 50 24.44 -12.70 -14.56
C LEU A 50 24.14 -12.85 -16.05
N THR A 51 25.10 -13.29 -16.86
CA THR A 51 24.93 -13.58 -18.29
C THR A 51 23.94 -14.72 -18.57
N THR A 52 23.78 -15.68 -17.67
CA THR A 52 22.74 -16.72 -17.77
C THR A 52 21.35 -16.17 -17.47
N ILE A 53 21.25 -15.24 -16.50
CA ILE A 53 19.99 -14.55 -16.16
C ILE A 53 19.59 -13.59 -17.28
N LEU A 54 20.54 -12.84 -17.86
CA LEU A 54 20.30 -11.96 -19.01
C LEU A 54 19.89 -12.75 -20.27
N LYS A 55 20.45 -13.95 -20.48
CA LYS A 55 20.00 -14.87 -21.54
C LYS A 55 18.65 -15.55 -21.26
N ALA A 56 18.09 -15.38 -20.06
CA ALA A 56 16.74 -15.82 -19.69
C ALA A 56 15.71 -14.67 -19.70
N ILE A 57 16.08 -13.46 -20.17
CA ILE A 57 15.12 -12.42 -20.51
C ILE A 57 14.24 -12.93 -21.66
N PRO A 58 12.90 -12.91 -21.54
CA PRO A 58 12.04 -13.59 -22.50
C PRO A 58 11.97 -12.86 -23.85
N SER A 59 11.80 -13.64 -24.92
CA SER A 59 11.37 -13.19 -26.25
C SER A 59 10.13 -12.31 -26.22
N ASN A 60 9.29 -12.47 -25.19
CA ASN A 60 8.02 -11.80 -25.02
C ASN A 60 8.17 -10.41 -24.35
N THR A 61 9.35 -9.80 -24.41
CA THR A 61 9.61 -8.47 -23.80
C THR A 61 8.70 -7.40 -24.42
N ASP A 62 8.50 -7.40 -25.74
CA ASP A 62 7.62 -6.42 -26.39
C ASP A 62 6.12 -6.66 -26.07
N ALA A 63 5.72 -7.93 -25.92
CA ALA A 63 4.38 -8.29 -25.46
C ALA A 63 4.14 -7.87 -24.00
N PHE A 64 5.16 -7.95 -23.14
CA PHE A 64 5.11 -7.44 -21.77
C PHE A 64 5.06 -5.91 -21.74
N LEU A 65 5.89 -5.22 -22.53
CA LEU A 65 5.95 -3.76 -22.57
C LEU A 65 4.67 -3.13 -23.15
N SER A 66 4.10 -3.71 -24.21
CA SER A 66 2.81 -3.26 -24.77
C SER A 66 1.63 -3.50 -23.83
N HIS A 67 1.64 -4.58 -23.03
CA HIS A 67 0.66 -4.76 -21.96
C HIS A 67 0.89 -3.75 -20.80
N LEU A 68 2.14 -3.54 -20.38
CA LEU A 68 2.46 -2.54 -19.36
C LEU A 68 2.06 -1.11 -19.81
N GLN A 69 2.20 -0.78 -21.10
CA GLN A 69 1.70 0.47 -21.68
C GLN A 69 0.17 0.56 -21.58
N ARG A 70 -0.57 -0.53 -21.82
CA ARG A 70 -2.04 -0.56 -21.62
C ARG A 70 -2.43 -0.37 -20.15
N CYS A 71 -1.70 -0.95 -19.20
CA CYS A 71 -1.86 -0.66 -17.77
C CYS A 71 -1.60 0.82 -17.42
N LEU A 72 -0.67 1.47 -18.11
CA LEU A 72 -0.28 2.87 -17.90
C LEU A 72 -1.17 3.89 -18.65
N ALA A 73 -2.13 3.44 -19.46
CA ALA A 73 -2.93 4.31 -20.33
C ALA A 73 -3.95 5.19 -19.58
N THR A 74 -4.18 4.95 -18.28
CA THR A 74 -5.14 5.72 -17.47
C THR A 74 -4.53 6.18 -16.13
N PRO A 75 -4.99 7.30 -15.54
CA PRO A 75 -4.50 7.77 -14.24
C PRO A 75 -4.66 6.74 -13.10
N SER A 76 -5.80 6.04 -13.04
CA SER A 76 -6.04 4.99 -12.02
C SER A 76 -5.18 3.74 -12.26
N GLY A 77 -4.85 3.42 -13.52
CA GLY A 77 -3.88 2.38 -13.86
C GLY A 77 -2.44 2.72 -13.44
N ILE A 78 -2.03 3.98 -13.65
CA ILE A 78 -0.76 4.53 -13.14
C ILE A 78 -0.73 4.48 -11.60
N ASP A 79 -1.80 4.92 -10.93
CA ASP A 79 -1.90 4.88 -9.47
C ASP A 79 -1.83 3.44 -8.93
N THR A 80 -2.53 2.50 -9.57
CA THR A 80 -2.49 1.06 -9.26
C THR A 80 -1.06 0.49 -9.36
N LEU A 81 -0.33 0.81 -10.44
CA LEU A 81 1.07 0.38 -10.58
C LEU A 81 1.96 1.02 -9.51
N LEU A 82 1.78 2.31 -9.21
CA LEU A 82 2.51 3.00 -8.14
C LEU A 82 2.19 2.41 -6.76
N LEU A 83 0.96 1.93 -6.51
CA LEU A 83 0.61 1.22 -5.28
C LEU A 83 1.39 -0.08 -5.14
N PHE A 84 1.37 -0.89 -6.20
CA PHE A 84 2.08 -2.16 -6.28
C PHE A 84 3.58 -1.97 -6.09
N VAL A 85 4.20 -1.04 -6.84
CA VAL A 85 5.63 -0.71 -6.71
C VAL A 85 5.95 -0.19 -5.31
N CYS A 86 5.12 0.69 -4.73
CA CYS A 86 5.31 1.21 -3.39
C CYS A 86 5.40 0.07 -2.36
N TYR A 87 4.36 -0.75 -2.23
CA TYR A 87 4.31 -1.73 -1.15
C TYR A 87 5.20 -2.95 -1.38
N VAL A 88 5.35 -3.43 -2.62
CA VAL A 88 6.27 -4.54 -2.91
C VAL A 88 7.72 -4.13 -2.64
N SER A 89 8.12 -2.91 -3.01
CA SER A 89 9.47 -2.41 -2.69
C SER A 89 9.66 -2.12 -1.20
N ARG A 90 8.66 -1.60 -0.48
CA ARG A 90 8.72 -1.45 0.99
C ARG A 90 8.82 -2.79 1.72
N LEU A 91 7.99 -3.76 1.38
CA LEU A 91 8.01 -5.10 1.98
C LEU A 91 9.34 -5.80 1.72
N THR A 92 9.81 -5.80 0.47
CA THR A 92 11.10 -6.39 0.09
C THR A 92 12.27 -5.64 0.73
N GLY A 93 12.15 -4.31 0.87
CA GLY A 93 13.10 -3.49 1.62
C GLY A 93 13.19 -3.88 3.08
N ALA A 94 12.05 -4.12 3.74
CA ALA A 94 11.97 -4.56 5.12
C ALA A 94 12.47 -6.00 5.34
N THR A 95 12.14 -6.95 4.45
CA THR A 95 12.64 -8.33 4.55
C THR A 95 14.15 -8.40 4.33
N LEU A 96 14.70 -7.69 3.34
CA LEU A 96 16.16 -7.61 3.13
C LEU A 96 16.88 -6.92 4.28
N THR A 97 16.28 -5.91 4.91
CA THR A 97 16.82 -5.28 6.13
C THR A 97 16.88 -6.29 7.29
N ARG A 98 15.80 -7.05 7.53
CA ARG A 98 15.77 -8.11 8.55
C ARG A 98 16.73 -9.25 8.23
N LEU A 99 16.89 -9.63 6.96
CA LEU A 99 17.87 -10.64 6.53
C LEU A 99 19.30 -10.18 6.80
N SER A 100 19.64 -8.93 6.47
CA SER A 100 20.95 -8.33 6.78
C SER A 100 21.25 -8.36 8.29
N GLN A 101 20.29 -7.95 9.12
CA GLN A 101 20.40 -8.01 10.58
C GLN A 101 20.55 -9.45 11.12
N THR A 102 19.84 -10.43 10.55
CA THR A 102 19.96 -11.84 10.93
C THR A 102 21.33 -12.42 10.55
N LEU A 103 21.85 -12.11 9.37
CA LEU A 103 23.19 -12.52 8.94
C LEU A 103 24.29 -11.87 9.81
N LEU A 104 24.18 -10.57 10.10
CA LEU A 104 25.05 -9.87 11.05
C LEU A 104 25.05 -10.53 12.44
N ARG A 105 23.86 -10.80 13.00
CA ARG A 105 23.71 -11.47 14.30
C ARG A 105 24.25 -12.90 14.30
N ARG A 106 24.14 -13.62 13.18
CA ARG A 106 24.73 -14.96 13.02
C ARG A 106 26.26 -14.89 13.08
N SER A 107 26.89 -14.06 12.25
CA SER A 107 28.36 -13.92 12.25
C SER A 107 28.90 -13.37 13.58
N ALA A 108 28.17 -12.47 14.25
CA ALA A 108 28.52 -12.02 15.60
C ALA A 108 28.47 -13.18 16.63
N ARG A 109 27.48 -14.08 16.55
CA ARG A 109 27.42 -15.29 17.40
C ARG A 109 28.54 -16.28 17.09
N GLU A 110 28.88 -16.47 15.81
CA GLU A 110 29.98 -17.32 15.38
C GLU A 110 31.33 -16.78 15.90
N LEU A 111 31.54 -15.46 15.89
CA LEU A 111 32.71 -14.80 16.51
C LEU A 111 32.72 -14.93 18.04
N VAL A 112 31.58 -14.73 18.73
CA VAL A 112 31.49 -14.90 20.19
C VAL A 112 31.75 -16.36 20.60
N ALA A 113 31.23 -17.33 19.84
CA ALA A 113 31.52 -18.75 20.09
C ALA A 113 33.02 -19.05 19.93
N LEU A 114 33.67 -18.51 18.89
CA LEU A 114 35.12 -18.65 18.70
C LEU A 114 35.91 -18.03 19.85
N VAL A 115 35.53 -16.83 20.32
CA VAL A 115 36.13 -16.17 21.48
C VAL A 115 36.02 -17.01 22.75
N LEU A 116 34.88 -17.69 22.96
CA LEU A 116 34.67 -18.59 24.11
C LEU A 116 35.48 -19.90 24.03
N THR A 117 36.10 -20.22 22.89
CA THR A 117 37.05 -21.36 22.78
C THR A 117 38.51 -20.98 23.04
N LEU A 118 38.81 -19.71 23.29
CA LEU A 118 40.19 -19.25 23.56
C LEU A 118 40.66 -19.66 24.97
N PRO A 119 41.96 -19.95 25.18
CA PRO A 119 42.49 -20.29 26.49
C PRO A 119 42.23 -19.21 27.55
N PRO A 120 41.96 -19.59 28.82
CA PRO A 120 41.86 -18.64 29.91
C PRO A 120 43.17 -17.85 30.05
N LYS A 121 43.06 -16.51 30.18
CA LYS A 121 44.12 -15.48 30.04
C LYS A 121 44.40 -14.96 28.62
N THR A 122 43.68 -15.41 27.57
CA THR A 122 43.74 -14.77 26.25
C THR A 122 42.99 -13.43 26.27
N ALA A 123 43.68 -12.31 26.05
CA ALA A 123 43.04 -11.01 25.92
C ALA A 123 42.47 -10.82 24.50
N VAL A 124 41.18 -10.49 24.39
CA VAL A 124 40.51 -10.22 23.10
C VAL A 124 40.28 -8.72 22.96
N ILE A 125 40.95 -8.11 21.98
CA ILE A 125 40.80 -6.69 21.66
C ILE A 125 39.66 -6.56 20.65
N PHE A 126 38.51 -6.06 21.11
CA PHE A 126 37.40 -5.68 20.23
C PHE A 126 37.62 -4.27 19.67
N GLU A 127 38.42 -4.20 18.60
CA GLU A 127 38.38 -3.07 17.67
C GLU A 127 36.97 -2.97 17.04
N THR A 128 36.35 -1.78 17.03
CA THR A 128 35.03 -1.54 16.42
C THR A 128 35.16 -1.23 14.93
N ILE A 129 34.53 -2.01 14.04
CA ILE A 129 34.88 -1.99 12.61
C ILE A 129 33.78 -1.35 11.73
N SER A 130 34.03 -0.16 11.15
CA SER A 130 33.22 0.40 10.05
C SER A 130 33.75 0.02 8.67
N ASP A 131 35.01 -0.42 8.57
CA ASP A 131 35.65 -0.77 7.31
C ASP A 131 34.87 -1.92 6.69
N LYS A 132 34.05 -1.53 5.70
CA LYS A 132 32.87 -2.28 5.29
C LYS A 132 33.24 -3.69 4.80
N LYS A 133 34.51 -3.91 4.45
CA LYS A 133 35.10 -5.19 4.05
C LYS A 133 34.70 -6.34 4.97
N ASN A 134 34.69 -6.13 6.30
CA ASN A 134 34.56 -7.20 7.28
C ASN A 134 33.10 -7.55 7.63
N VAL A 135 32.12 -6.82 7.10
CA VAL A 135 30.71 -7.24 7.13
C VAL A 135 30.45 -8.25 6.01
N PRO A 136 29.79 -9.40 6.27
CA PRO A 136 29.50 -10.41 5.25
C PRO A 136 28.88 -9.82 3.97
N ALA A 137 29.44 -10.14 2.81
CA ALA A 137 29.06 -9.51 1.54
C ALA A 137 27.55 -9.63 1.24
N ALA A 138 26.93 -10.76 1.57
CA ALA A 138 25.49 -10.95 1.46
C ALA A 138 24.68 -10.01 2.38
N ALA A 139 25.13 -9.79 3.62
CA ALA A 139 24.47 -8.86 4.55
C ALA A 139 24.60 -7.40 4.07
N ARG A 140 25.75 -7.02 3.49
CA ARG A 140 25.96 -5.70 2.86
C ARG A 140 25.06 -5.49 1.66
N LEU A 141 24.97 -6.49 0.78
CA LEU A 141 24.14 -6.43 -0.42
C LEU A 141 22.65 -6.36 -0.04
N ALA A 142 22.21 -7.17 0.93
CA ALA A 142 20.85 -7.11 1.45
C ALA A 142 20.51 -5.75 2.08
N ALA A 143 21.41 -5.14 2.86
CA ALA A 143 21.20 -3.79 3.39
C ALA A 143 21.12 -2.73 2.28
N LEU A 144 22.00 -2.80 1.28
CA LEU A 144 22.05 -1.84 0.17
C LEU A 144 20.83 -1.93 -0.74
N LEU A 145 20.43 -3.14 -1.12
CA LEU A 145 19.20 -3.38 -1.89
C LEU A 145 17.97 -3.03 -1.07
N GLY A 146 17.96 -3.37 0.23
CA GLY A 146 16.90 -3.03 1.17
C GLY A 146 16.65 -1.53 1.24
N GLN A 147 17.71 -0.73 1.39
CA GLN A 147 17.61 0.74 1.38
C GLN A 147 17.17 1.28 0.01
N ARG A 148 17.70 0.76 -1.10
CA ARG A 148 17.29 1.20 -2.46
C ARG A 148 15.79 0.96 -2.71
N LEU A 149 15.27 -0.19 -2.27
CA LEU A 149 13.86 -0.52 -2.40
C LEU A 149 12.97 0.30 -1.45
N LYS A 150 13.41 0.57 -0.21
CA LYS A 150 12.73 1.55 0.67
C LYS A 150 12.67 2.95 0.03
N ASN A 151 13.76 3.43 -0.57
CA ASN A 151 13.79 4.72 -1.26
C ASN A 151 12.84 4.74 -2.48
N LEU A 152 12.82 3.67 -3.29
CA LEU A 152 11.89 3.52 -4.41
C LEU A 152 10.43 3.56 -3.95
N GLY A 153 10.10 2.87 -2.85
CA GLY A 153 8.77 2.89 -2.27
C GLY A 153 8.36 4.26 -1.72
N SER A 154 9.32 4.98 -1.11
CA SER A 154 9.10 6.38 -0.68
C SER A 154 8.81 7.29 -1.87
N LEU A 155 9.54 7.15 -2.98
CA LEU A 155 9.32 7.95 -4.19
C LEU A 155 7.96 7.62 -4.84
N ALA A 156 7.59 6.34 -4.93
CA ALA A 156 6.28 5.93 -5.43
C ALA A 156 5.13 6.47 -4.54
N SER A 157 5.29 6.44 -3.22
CA SER A 157 4.33 7.05 -2.28
C SER A 157 4.25 8.57 -2.43
N GLU A 158 5.37 9.25 -2.70
CA GLU A 158 5.38 10.70 -2.93
C GLU A 158 4.65 11.07 -4.22
N THR A 159 4.91 10.36 -5.34
CA THR A 159 4.20 10.57 -6.61
C THR A 159 2.69 10.40 -6.43
N ARG A 160 2.25 9.40 -5.66
CA ARG A 160 0.83 9.24 -5.29
C ARG A 160 0.29 10.42 -4.50
N THR A 161 1.07 11.05 -3.61
CA THR A 161 0.63 12.24 -2.87
C THR A 161 0.53 13.47 -3.77
N ILE A 162 1.49 13.68 -4.68
CA ILE A 162 1.42 14.75 -5.70
C ILE A 162 0.17 14.60 -6.58
N ALA A 163 -0.13 13.38 -7.04
CA ALA A 163 -1.34 13.11 -7.82
C ALA A 163 -2.65 13.45 -7.08
N ARG A 164 -2.66 13.37 -5.75
CA ARG A 164 -3.85 13.58 -4.90
C ARG A 164 -4.08 15.02 -4.46
N LEU A 165 -3.17 15.95 -4.78
CA LEU A 165 -3.44 17.38 -4.73
C LEU A 165 -4.69 17.75 -5.56
N TRP A 166 -4.93 17.02 -6.66
CA TRP A 166 -6.09 17.20 -7.55
C TRP A 166 -7.39 16.54 -7.06
N SER A 167 -7.33 15.68 -6.03
CA SER A 167 -8.48 14.86 -5.58
C SER A 167 -9.68 15.67 -5.12
N LEU A 168 -9.47 16.90 -4.62
CA LEU A 168 -10.53 17.80 -4.19
C LEU A 168 -11.49 18.19 -5.33
N VAL A 169 -11.03 18.17 -6.58
CA VAL A 169 -11.88 18.35 -7.76
C VAL A 169 -12.85 17.17 -7.91
N GLY A 170 -12.37 15.94 -7.69
CA GLY A 170 -13.21 14.73 -7.64
C GLY A 170 -14.21 14.76 -6.48
N MET A 171 -13.79 15.25 -5.30
CA MET A 171 -14.68 15.44 -4.15
C MET A 171 -15.82 16.42 -4.45
N TYR A 172 -15.56 17.50 -5.19
CA TYR A 172 -16.60 18.43 -5.63
C TYR A 172 -17.63 17.76 -6.55
N PHE A 173 -17.21 16.94 -7.52
CA PHE A 173 -18.14 16.22 -8.39
C PHE A 173 -18.92 15.11 -7.64
N TRP A 174 -18.31 14.44 -6.66
CA TRP A 174 -19.01 13.52 -5.76
C TRP A 174 -20.05 14.26 -4.92
N ALA A 175 -19.70 15.40 -4.32
CA ALA A 175 -20.64 16.26 -3.59
C ALA A 175 -21.82 16.69 -4.48
N LYS A 176 -21.53 17.18 -5.70
CA LYS A 176 -22.56 17.58 -6.67
C LYS A 176 -23.52 16.42 -6.98
N ARG A 177 -23.00 15.20 -7.16
CA ARG A 177 -23.82 14.00 -7.39
C ARG A 177 -24.71 13.67 -6.19
N LEU A 178 -24.18 13.72 -4.96
CA LEU A 178 -25.01 13.49 -3.76
C LEU A 178 -26.08 14.57 -3.57
N THR A 179 -25.79 15.84 -3.88
CA THR A 179 -26.82 16.90 -3.87
C THR A 179 -27.89 16.70 -4.94
N ALA A 180 -27.52 16.25 -6.14
CA ALA A 180 -28.48 15.99 -7.21
C ALA A 180 -29.42 14.83 -6.85
N ASN A 181 -28.88 13.75 -6.28
CA ASN A 181 -29.68 12.63 -5.78
C ASN A 181 -30.65 13.07 -4.68
N LEU A 182 -30.20 13.85 -3.69
CA LEU A 182 -31.06 14.38 -2.62
C LEU A 182 -32.22 15.23 -3.14
N LEU A 183 -31.99 16.06 -4.17
CA LEU A 183 -33.06 16.86 -4.78
C LEU A 183 -34.05 15.98 -5.54
N ALA A 184 -33.57 15.03 -6.36
CA ALA A 184 -34.44 14.12 -7.11
C ALA A 184 -35.30 13.21 -6.21
N SER A 185 -34.77 12.75 -5.07
CA SER A 185 -35.54 12.00 -4.07
C SER A 185 -36.59 12.87 -3.38
N ARG A 186 -36.31 14.15 -3.14
CA ARG A 186 -37.28 15.08 -2.55
C ARG A 186 -38.48 15.31 -3.47
N ASP A 187 -38.26 15.47 -4.77
CA ASP A 187 -39.34 15.68 -5.76
C ASP A 187 -40.20 14.42 -6.00
N THR A 188 -39.79 13.26 -5.49
CA THR A 188 -40.53 11.99 -5.58
C THR A 188 -41.12 11.51 -4.24
N SER A 189 -40.86 12.22 -3.14
CA SER A 189 -41.16 11.76 -1.77
C SER A 189 -42.63 11.90 -1.31
N GLU A 190 -43.55 12.36 -2.15
CA GLU A 190 -44.94 12.64 -1.74
C GLU A 190 -45.83 11.38 -1.47
N LYS A 191 -45.29 10.14 -1.51
CA LYS A 191 -46.14 8.92 -1.57
C LYS A 191 -45.75 7.67 -0.76
N GLU A 192 -44.56 7.51 -0.20
CA GLU A 192 -44.17 6.23 0.45
C GLU A 192 -43.36 6.39 1.77
N ASP A 193 -44.03 6.37 2.91
CA ASP A 193 -43.42 6.56 4.25
C ASP A 193 -42.61 5.35 4.80
N ALA A 194 -42.66 4.18 4.16
CA ALA A 194 -42.15 2.93 4.74
C ALA A 194 -40.75 2.47 4.27
N ALA A 195 -40.29 2.95 3.12
CA ALA A 195 -38.97 2.59 2.56
C ALA A 195 -37.85 3.59 2.96
N ASP A 196 -38.24 4.73 3.52
CA ASP A 196 -37.41 5.95 3.59
C ASP A 196 -36.21 5.83 4.55
N ASP A 197 -36.38 5.27 5.76
CA ASP A 197 -35.29 5.21 6.75
C ASP A 197 -34.04 4.44 6.29
N SER A 198 -34.19 3.40 5.47
CA SER A 198 -33.04 2.71 4.87
C SER A 198 -32.33 3.60 3.85
N SER A 199 -33.08 4.33 3.02
CA SER A 199 -32.56 5.28 2.03
C SER A 199 -31.84 6.45 2.70
N ARG A 200 -32.42 7.01 3.78
CA ARG A 200 -31.82 8.04 4.63
C ARG A 200 -30.49 7.58 5.25
N LEU A 201 -30.43 6.36 5.77
CA LEU A 201 -29.20 5.80 6.36
C LEU A 201 -28.09 5.60 5.30
N VAL A 202 -28.41 5.05 4.13
CA VAL A 202 -27.44 4.93 3.02
C VAL A 202 -26.93 6.31 2.59
N THR A 203 -27.84 7.27 2.43
CA THR A 203 -27.50 8.65 2.04
C THR A 203 -26.63 9.34 3.09
N LEU A 204 -26.94 9.17 4.39
CA LEU A 204 -26.12 9.68 5.49
C LEU A 204 -24.71 9.08 5.48
N VAL A 205 -24.58 7.77 5.28
CA VAL A 205 -23.27 7.09 5.19
C VAL A 205 -22.45 7.62 4.02
N ASP A 206 -23.05 7.80 2.84
CA ASP A 206 -22.36 8.36 1.67
C ASP A 206 -21.87 9.80 1.90
N TRP A 207 -22.67 10.63 2.60
CA TRP A 207 -22.25 11.98 3.01
C TRP A 207 -21.13 11.97 4.05
N VAL A 208 -21.17 11.09 5.05
CA VAL A 208 -20.08 10.97 6.05
C VAL A 208 -18.81 10.41 5.41
N GLN A 209 -18.92 9.50 4.44
CA GLN A 209 -17.78 9.03 3.64
C GLN A 209 -17.14 10.18 2.84
N LEU A 210 -17.94 10.99 2.13
CA LEU A 210 -17.46 12.17 1.41
C LEU A 210 -16.76 13.18 2.34
N ILE A 211 -17.40 13.54 3.46
CA ILE A 211 -16.84 14.51 4.42
C ILE A 211 -15.53 13.99 5.02
N SER A 212 -15.46 12.70 5.36
CA SER A 212 -14.25 12.06 5.88
C SER A 212 -13.12 12.07 4.87
N CYS A 213 -13.40 11.74 3.60
CA CYS A 213 -12.41 11.83 2.53
C CYS A 213 -11.95 13.26 2.25
N ALA A 214 -12.86 14.24 2.21
CA ALA A 214 -12.51 15.64 2.03
C ALA A 214 -11.62 16.16 3.17
N ALA A 215 -11.96 15.84 4.43
CA ALA A 215 -11.17 16.21 5.60
C ALA A 215 -9.77 15.56 5.58
N PHE A 216 -9.66 14.28 5.20
CA PHE A 216 -8.38 13.61 5.00
C PHE A 216 -7.52 14.31 3.94
N GLN A 217 -8.06 14.54 2.74
CA GLN A 217 -7.32 15.13 1.61
C GLN A 217 -6.88 16.57 1.93
N VAL A 218 -7.71 17.39 2.58
CA VAL A 218 -7.32 18.76 2.98
C VAL A 218 -6.14 18.73 3.97
N LEU A 219 -6.16 17.84 4.97
CA LEU A 219 -5.09 17.74 5.96
C LEU A 219 -3.80 17.15 5.40
N GLU A 220 -3.89 16.12 4.55
CA GLU A 220 -2.73 15.49 3.90
C GLU A 220 -2.09 16.43 2.87
N ASN A 221 -2.89 17.07 2.01
CA ASN A 221 -2.40 18.07 1.04
C ASN A 221 -1.77 19.27 1.77
N GLY A 222 -2.39 19.76 2.84
CA GLY A 222 -1.84 20.83 3.68
C GLY A 222 -0.50 20.46 4.32
N ALA A 223 -0.38 19.24 4.84
CA ALA A 223 0.87 18.73 5.41
C ALA A 223 1.96 18.57 4.34
N TYR A 224 1.63 17.99 3.18
CA TYR A 224 2.57 17.81 2.06
C TYR A 224 3.08 19.15 1.50
N LEU A 225 2.18 20.10 1.23
CA LEU A 225 2.54 21.43 0.72
C LEU A 225 3.37 22.21 1.75
N SER A 226 3.10 22.05 3.05
CA SER A 226 3.93 22.62 4.11
C SER A 226 5.33 22.00 4.15
N GLY A 227 5.43 20.67 3.99
CA GLY A 227 6.69 19.95 3.86
C GLY A 227 7.49 20.30 2.59
N ARG A 228 6.90 21.08 1.67
CA ARG A 228 7.56 21.65 0.47
C ARG A 228 7.74 23.17 0.53
N GLY A 229 7.45 23.80 1.67
CA GLY A 229 7.60 25.25 1.88
C GLY A 229 6.54 26.12 1.18
N VAL A 230 5.49 25.53 0.63
CA VAL A 230 4.36 26.26 0.00
C VAL A 230 3.40 26.80 1.06
N LEU A 231 3.34 26.14 2.23
CA LEU A 231 2.53 26.54 3.39
C LEU A 231 3.40 26.59 4.65
N GLY A 232 3.02 27.45 5.60
CA GLY A 232 3.83 27.77 6.79
C GLY A 232 3.70 26.84 7.99
N TRP A 233 3.19 25.60 7.86
CA TRP A 233 3.01 24.73 9.04
C TRP A 233 4.34 24.17 9.54
N THR A 234 4.55 24.24 10.86
CA THR A 234 5.69 23.60 11.55
C THR A 234 5.65 22.06 11.42
N PRO A 235 6.79 21.36 11.59
CA PRO A 235 6.81 19.89 11.54
C PRO A 235 5.84 19.20 12.52
N ALA A 236 5.61 19.80 13.70
CA ALA A 236 4.63 19.31 14.66
C ALA A 236 3.18 19.46 14.16
N GLN A 237 2.85 20.58 13.50
CA GLN A 237 1.55 20.78 12.86
C GLN A 237 1.37 19.83 11.66
N GLN A 238 2.40 19.59 10.85
CA GLN A 238 2.37 18.62 9.74
C GLN A 238 2.10 17.20 10.26
N SER A 239 2.86 16.74 11.26
CA SER A 239 2.67 15.43 11.89
C SER A 239 1.27 15.27 12.49
N ARG A 240 0.78 16.28 13.22
CA ARG A 240 -0.58 16.29 13.77
C ARG A 240 -1.65 16.29 12.68
N ALA A 241 -1.46 17.02 11.58
CA ALA A 241 -2.38 17.03 10.44
C ALA A 241 -2.44 15.65 9.77
N SER A 242 -1.31 14.97 9.57
CA SER A 242 -1.28 13.58 9.09
C SER A 242 -2.05 12.65 10.03
N ALA A 243 -1.76 12.67 11.34
CA ALA A 243 -2.43 11.79 12.31
C ALA A 243 -3.94 12.05 12.43
N VAL A 244 -4.38 13.31 12.39
CA VAL A 244 -5.81 13.67 12.38
C VAL A 244 -6.47 13.30 11.04
N GLY A 245 -5.77 13.49 9.91
CA GLY A 245 -6.23 13.04 8.59
C GLY A 245 -6.45 11.54 8.55
N SER A 246 -5.52 10.74 9.08
CA SER A 246 -5.65 9.29 9.15
C SER A 246 -6.80 8.81 10.05
N ARG A 247 -7.28 9.62 11.01
CA ARG A 247 -8.53 9.33 11.75
C ARG A 247 -9.75 9.44 10.85
N TRP A 248 -9.84 10.47 10.00
CA TRP A 248 -10.90 10.58 8.99
C TRP A 248 -10.82 9.45 7.95
N LEU A 249 -9.62 9.08 7.51
CA LEU A 249 -9.43 7.91 6.64
C LEU A 249 -9.90 6.62 7.32
N CYS A 250 -9.63 6.44 8.62
CA CYS A 250 -10.13 5.31 9.40
C CYS A 250 -11.67 5.29 9.51
N VAL A 251 -12.33 6.45 9.65
CA VAL A 251 -13.80 6.55 9.60
C VAL A 251 -14.33 6.11 8.24
N TYR A 252 -13.73 6.59 7.14
CA TYR A 252 -14.09 6.16 5.78
C TYR A 252 -13.95 4.64 5.61
N THR A 253 -12.82 4.05 5.99
CA THR A 253 -12.58 2.60 5.89
C THR A 253 -13.55 1.79 6.77
N GLY A 254 -13.90 2.28 7.95
CA GLY A 254 -14.90 1.65 8.82
C GLY A 254 -16.30 1.61 8.19
N LEU A 255 -16.73 2.71 7.58
CA LEU A 255 -18.00 2.78 6.86
C LEU A 255 -18.00 1.90 5.61
N GLU A 256 -16.89 1.85 4.86
CA GLU A 256 -16.77 1.03 3.65
C GLU A 256 -16.77 -0.47 3.99
N LEU A 257 -16.09 -0.88 5.06
CA LEU A 257 -16.22 -2.24 5.60
C LEU A 257 -17.67 -2.56 6.00
N GLY A 258 -18.38 -1.62 6.64
CA GLY A 258 -19.80 -1.76 6.97
C GLY A 258 -20.67 -2.01 5.74
N LYS A 259 -20.54 -1.17 4.70
CA LYS A 259 -21.25 -1.30 3.41
C LYS A 259 -20.98 -2.66 2.75
N LEU A 260 -19.71 -3.07 2.68
CA LEU A 260 -19.29 -4.33 2.04
C LEU A 260 -19.78 -5.57 2.81
N LEU A 261 -19.74 -5.55 4.15
CA LEU A 261 -20.29 -6.62 4.98
C LEU A 261 -21.82 -6.69 4.88
N ALA A 262 -22.52 -5.56 4.90
CA ALA A 262 -23.97 -5.51 4.72
C ALA A 262 -24.40 -6.08 3.35
N GLY A 263 -23.71 -5.69 2.27
CA GLY A 263 -23.97 -6.21 0.93
C GLY A 263 -23.73 -7.72 0.80
N LEU A 264 -22.68 -8.26 1.45
CA LEU A 264 -22.41 -9.70 1.49
C LEU A 264 -23.44 -10.47 2.32
N VAL A 265 -23.93 -9.91 3.43
CA VAL A 265 -25.00 -10.51 4.24
C VAL A 265 -26.34 -10.48 3.50
N ALA A 266 -26.65 -9.40 2.77
CA ALA A 266 -27.83 -9.31 1.93
C ALA A 266 -27.83 -10.38 0.84
N LYS A 267 -26.79 -10.44 0.00
CA LYS A 267 -26.70 -11.46 -1.07
C LYS A 267 -26.60 -12.88 -0.51
N GLY A 268 -25.93 -13.08 0.62
CA GLY A 268 -25.91 -14.36 1.34
C GLY A 268 -27.27 -14.85 1.85
N ARG A 269 -28.24 -13.95 2.07
CA ARG A 269 -29.63 -14.30 2.39
C ARG A 269 -30.47 -14.60 1.14
N HIS A 270 -30.26 -13.88 0.04
CA HIS A 270 -30.98 -14.10 -1.22
C HIS A 270 -30.52 -15.38 -1.94
N GLY A 271 -29.23 -15.71 -1.93
CA GLY A 271 -28.69 -16.94 -2.55
C GLY A 271 -29.02 -18.25 -1.81
N ALA A 272 -29.77 -18.21 -0.71
CA ALA A 272 -30.07 -19.37 0.13
C ALA A 272 -31.20 -20.26 -0.43
N GLY A 273 -31.09 -20.69 -1.69
CA GLY A 273 -32.05 -21.60 -2.34
C GLY A 273 -32.18 -21.51 -3.87
N ALA A 274 -31.47 -20.58 -4.52
CA ALA A 274 -31.52 -20.37 -5.97
C ALA A 274 -30.20 -20.78 -6.65
N GLU A 275 -30.25 -21.08 -7.96
CA GLU A 275 -29.03 -21.15 -8.78
C GLU A 275 -28.44 -19.75 -8.96
N VAL A 276 -27.37 -19.46 -8.22
CA VAL A 276 -26.59 -18.22 -8.34
C VAL A 276 -26.16 -18.04 -9.80
N SER A 277 -26.40 -16.86 -10.38
CA SER A 277 -26.05 -16.59 -11.79
C SER A 277 -24.53 -16.44 -12.00
N ALA A 278 -24.07 -16.38 -13.25
CA ALA A 278 -22.67 -16.05 -13.53
C ALA A 278 -22.32 -14.62 -13.05
N GLU A 279 -23.21 -13.68 -13.33
CA GLU A 279 -23.09 -12.27 -12.95
C GLU A 279 -23.07 -12.11 -11.41
N GLU A 280 -23.98 -12.78 -10.69
CA GLU A 280 -24.02 -12.72 -9.22
C GLU A 280 -22.75 -13.33 -8.60
N ARG A 281 -22.19 -14.41 -9.18
CA ARG A 281 -20.89 -14.96 -8.76
C ARG A 281 -19.76 -13.93 -8.92
N ASP A 282 -19.75 -13.17 -10.01
CA ASP A 282 -18.73 -12.15 -10.25
C ASP A 282 -18.92 -10.90 -9.37
N GLU A 283 -20.17 -10.47 -9.12
CA GLU A 283 -20.48 -9.42 -8.15
C GLU A 283 -20.05 -9.81 -6.72
N ILE A 284 -20.39 -11.03 -6.26
CA ILE A 284 -19.96 -11.55 -4.96
C ILE A 284 -18.42 -11.64 -4.90
N SER A 285 -17.77 -11.99 -6.02
CA SER A 285 -16.30 -12.00 -6.13
C SER A 285 -15.69 -10.59 -6.12
N ALA A 286 -16.37 -9.58 -6.64
CA ALA A 286 -15.98 -8.18 -6.54
C ALA A 286 -16.16 -7.63 -5.11
N LEU A 287 -17.28 -7.92 -4.44
CA LEU A 287 -17.51 -7.58 -3.04
C LEU A 287 -16.47 -8.21 -2.12
N ARG A 288 -16.18 -9.52 -2.27
CA ARG A 288 -15.13 -10.22 -1.51
C ARG A 288 -13.74 -9.62 -1.73
N ARG A 289 -13.41 -9.20 -2.97
CA ARG A 289 -12.15 -8.52 -3.30
C ARG A 289 -12.04 -7.15 -2.63
N SER A 290 -13.11 -6.36 -2.68
CA SER A 290 -13.18 -5.03 -2.07
C SER A 290 -13.14 -5.12 -0.54
N LEU A 291 -13.75 -6.15 0.05
CA LEU A 291 -13.65 -6.44 1.48
C LEU A 291 -12.20 -6.81 1.87
N ALA A 292 -11.54 -7.69 1.11
CA ALA A 292 -10.14 -8.05 1.36
C ALA A 292 -9.18 -6.84 1.25
N ILE A 293 -9.43 -5.92 0.32
CA ILE A 293 -8.72 -4.64 0.17
C ILE A 293 -8.91 -3.76 1.42
N ASN A 294 -10.16 -3.54 1.85
CA ASN A 294 -10.45 -2.69 3.00
C ASN A 294 -10.01 -3.31 4.35
N LEU A 295 -10.08 -4.64 4.51
CA LEU A 295 -9.55 -5.34 5.69
C LEU A 295 -8.02 -5.24 5.77
N ALA A 296 -7.32 -5.19 4.63
CA ALA A 296 -5.88 -4.96 4.60
C ALA A 296 -5.51 -3.50 4.92
N TRP A 297 -6.36 -2.54 4.54
CA TRP A 297 -6.19 -1.12 4.90
C TRP A 297 -6.53 -0.79 6.35
N ALA A 298 -7.57 -1.40 6.93
CA ALA A 298 -8.06 -1.06 8.28
C ALA A 298 -6.99 -1.01 9.39
N PRO A 299 -6.12 -2.03 9.59
CA PRO A 299 -5.08 -1.93 10.62
C PRO A 299 -4.03 -0.86 10.31
N LEU A 300 -3.84 -0.51 9.03
CA LEU A 300 -2.91 0.52 8.59
C LEU A 300 -3.48 1.94 8.82
N THR A 301 -4.76 2.17 8.53
CA THR A 301 -5.41 3.48 8.78
C THR A 301 -5.48 3.78 10.29
N VAL A 302 -5.77 2.77 11.12
CA VAL A 302 -5.63 2.88 12.58
C VAL A 302 -4.18 3.16 12.98
N ASN A 303 -3.19 2.50 12.37
CA ASN A 303 -1.78 2.73 12.67
C ASN A 303 -1.34 4.18 12.44
N TRP A 304 -1.69 4.79 11.30
CA TRP A 304 -1.33 6.19 11.02
C TRP A 304 -2.16 7.21 11.81
N SER A 305 -3.29 6.79 12.40
CA SER A 305 -4.12 7.65 13.27
C SER A 305 -3.48 7.98 14.64
N LEU A 306 -2.43 7.25 14.99
CA LEU A 306 -1.65 7.35 16.22
C LEU A 306 -0.26 7.92 15.94
N GLU A 307 0.22 8.82 16.80
CA GLU A 307 1.46 9.58 16.58
C GLU A 307 2.74 8.71 16.54
N GLN A 308 2.71 7.52 17.17
CA GLN A 308 3.82 6.56 17.19
C GLN A 308 3.53 5.29 16.36
N GLY A 309 2.29 5.11 15.89
CA GLY A 309 1.82 3.84 15.31
C GLY A 309 1.88 2.64 16.28
N PHE A 310 1.64 1.45 15.73
CA PHE A 310 1.79 0.15 16.40
C PHE A 310 2.31 -0.97 15.48
N LEU A 311 2.36 -0.74 14.16
CA LEU A 311 2.81 -1.70 13.16
C LEU A 311 4.25 -1.43 12.73
N SER A 312 5.08 -2.48 12.67
CA SER A 312 6.43 -2.38 12.08
C SER A 312 6.39 -2.24 10.55
N ASP A 313 7.46 -1.70 9.94
CA ASP A 313 7.71 -1.64 8.48
C ASP A 313 7.28 -2.89 7.71
N LEU A 314 7.50 -4.08 8.30
CA LEU A 314 7.18 -5.36 7.66
C LEU A 314 5.67 -5.59 7.58
N ALA A 315 4.93 -5.24 8.63
CA ALA A 315 3.47 -5.36 8.67
C ALA A 315 2.82 -4.27 7.81
N ILE A 316 3.37 -3.05 7.81
CA ILE A 316 3.00 -1.97 6.89
C ILE A 316 3.18 -2.40 5.42
N GLY A 317 4.36 -2.93 5.09
CA GLY A 317 4.66 -3.46 3.77
C GLY A 317 3.73 -4.60 3.36
N ALA A 318 3.47 -5.55 4.26
CA ALA A 318 2.60 -6.69 4.01
C ALA A 318 1.13 -6.28 3.82
N GLY A 319 0.62 -5.38 4.66
CA GLY A 319 -0.75 -4.87 4.58
C GLY A 319 -1.04 -4.21 3.24
N GLY A 320 -0.24 -3.21 2.84
CA GLY A 320 -0.45 -2.51 1.55
C GLY A 320 -0.05 -3.33 0.31
N CYS A 321 0.73 -4.41 0.47
CA CYS A 321 0.99 -5.37 -0.60
C CYS A 321 -0.29 -6.08 -1.05
N ILE A 322 -1.22 -6.36 -0.14
CA ILE A 322 -2.49 -7.04 -0.47
C ILE A 322 -3.31 -6.23 -1.50
N PRO A 323 -3.69 -4.95 -1.25
CA PRO A 323 -4.42 -4.16 -2.23
C PRO A 323 -3.58 -3.80 -3.46
N GLY A 324 -2.26 -3.62 -3.33
CA GLY A 324 -1.37 -3.44 -4.49
C GLY A 324 -1.38 -4.63 -5.45
N VAL A 325 -1.20 -5.85 -4.93
CA VAL A 325 -1.22 -7.08 -5.73
C VAL A 325 -2.62 -7.40 -6.25
N LEU A 326 -3.67 -7.24 -5.46
CA LEU A 326 -5.04 -7.53 -5.88
C LEU A 326 -5.52 -6.61 -7.00
N GLN A 327 -5.19 -5.31 -6.93
CA GLN A 327 -5.57 -4.34 -7.97
C GLN A 327 -4.69 -4.49 -9.21
N MET A 328 -3.37 -4.68 -9.07
CA MET A 328 -2.51 -4.94 -10.23
C MET A 328 -2.90 -6.24 -10.97
N ARG A 329 -3.32 -7.29 -10.25
CA ARG A 329 -3.88 -8.52 -10.85
C ARG A 329 -5.32 -8.39 -11.36
N LYS A 330 -6.02 -7.29 -11.07
CA LYS A 330 -7.29 -6.92 -11.72
C LYS A 330 -6.96 -6.23 -13.05
N LEU A 331 -6.22 -5.11 -12.97
CA LEU A 331 -5.77 -4.31 -14.11
C LEU A 331 -5.10 -5.17 -15.20
N TRP A 332 -4.08 -5.98 -14.85
CA TRP A 332 -3.35 -6.88 -15.78
C TRP A 332 -4.19 -8.04 -16.37
N ARG A 333 -5.49 -8.13 -16.06
CA ARG A 333 -6.42 -9.04 -16.78
C ARG A 333 -7.46 -8.27 -17.60
N GLU A 334 -7.78 -7.05 -17.19
CA GLU A 334 -8.68 -6.15 -17.92
C GLU A 334 -7.96 -5.42 -19.07
N THR A 335 -6.63 -5.31 -19.02
CA THR A 335 -5.78 -4.75 -20.10
C THR A 335 -5.05 -5.80 -20.94
N ALA A 336 -5.42 -7.08 -20.84
CA ALA A 336 -4.70 -8.22 -21.42
C ALA A 336 -4.76 -8.29 -22.96
#